data_AF-A0A7C4ZTX5-F1
#
_entry.id   AF-A0A7C4ZTX5-F1
#
_cell.length_a   1.000
_cell.length_b   1.000
_cell.length_c   1.000
_cell.angle_alpha   90.00
_cell.angle_beta   90.00
_cell.angle_gamma   90.00
#
_symmetry.space_group_name_H-M   'P 1'
#
loop_
_entity.id
_entity.type
_entity.pdbx_description
1 polymer ?
#
loop_
_entity_poly.entity_id
_entity_poly.type
_entity_poly.pdbx_seq_one_letter_code
_entity_poly.pdbx_strand_id
1 'polypeptide(L)'
;MVKLFSFGIVMFEIGSWFIEQFWGIITGIIISLLVYFIVNFLPFGEDVRYKAIFYRRKISKLILNPTIRVSYTVKTKNLEDKKLNPNDLLSMIKKKLTGIKNSNFIYIGEKGNASIFSCTLGKTEVEIILTPSYAVKQNDEEELLVDYLQCDFKIKECKYRNFDGHLLDLIQIFRKLEVNIEDVVGKWVGESLTCDIRRLYEFVGVLKNLKMSSLKGKIDGRYEIELYENKLVIYGSLETAMTSMIKDIITYYY
;
A
#
# COMPACT_ATOMS: atom_id res chain seq x y z
N MET A 1 21.34 -26.22 -46.41
CA MET A 1 22.57 -25.65 -45.81
C MET A 1 22.34 -24.27 -45.16
N VAL A 2 21.37 -23.46 -45.61
CA VAL A 2 21.07 -22.11 -45.04
C VAL A 2 20.35 -22.14 -43.67
N LYS A 3 19.57 -23.18 -43.34
CA LYS A 3 18.84 -23.28 -42.05
C LYS A 3 19.71 -23.58 -40.81
N LEU A 4 20.93 -24.11 -41.00
CA LEU A 4 21.85 -24.43 -39.89
C LEU A 4 22.59 -23.20 -39.37
N PHE A 5 22.84 -22.21 -40.22
CA PHE A 5 23.52 -20.96 -39.83
C PHE A 5 22.62 -20.03 -38.99
N SER A 6 21.32 -20.00 -39.27
CA SER A 6 20.35 -19.20 -38.51
C SER A 6 20.16 -19.71 -37.08
N PHE A 7 20.28 -21.03 -36.85
CA PHE A 7 20.15 -21.60 -35.50
C PHE A 7 21.37 -21.29 -34.61
N GLY A 8 22.58 -21.27 -35.20
CA GLY A 8 23.81 -20.92 -34.48
C GLY A 8 23.84 -19.48 -33.99
N ILE A 9 23.32 -18.53 -34.78
CA ILE A 9 23.26 -17.10 -34.42
C ILE A 9 22.27 -16.88 -33.27
N VAL A 10 21.08 -17.49 -33.33
CA VAL A 10 20.07 -17.39 -32.26
C VAL A 10 20.57 -18.02 -30.95
N MET A 11 21.26 -19.15 -31.01
CA MET A 11 21.87 -19.77 -29.83
C MET A 11 23.01 -18.92 -29.24
N PHE A 12 23.74 -18.18 -30.08
CA PHE A 12 24.79 -17.25 -29.63
C PHE A 12 24.19 -16.00 -28.96
N GLU A 13 23.10 -15.44 -29.49
CA GLU A 13 22.38 -14.31 -28.88
C GLU A 13 21.70 -14.68 -27.55
N ILE A 14 21.13 -15.89 -27.46
CA ILE A 14 20.60 -16.40 -26.19
C ILE A 14 21.75 -16.61 -25.20
N GLY A 15 22.87 -17.18 -25.66
CA GLY A 15 24.07 -17.37 -24.85
C GLY A 15 24.65 -16.07 -24.32
N SER A 16 24.76 -15.03 -25.16
CA SER A 16 25.25 -13.72 -24.75
C SER A 16 24.31 -13.04 -23.76
N TRP A 17 23.00 -13.14 -23.97
CA TRP A 17 21.99 -12.64 -23.04
C TRP A 17 22.06 -13.33 -21.67
N PHE A 18 22.23 -14.66 -21.65
CA PHE A 18 22.43 -15.40 -20.40
C PHE A 18 23.74 -15.01 -19.70
N ILE A 19 24.82 -14.80 -20.44
CA ILE A 19 26.11 -14.35 -19.91
C ILE A 19 25.96 -12.96 -19.29
N GLU A 20 25.27 -12.02 -19.94
CA GLU A 20 25.01 -10.68 -19.40
C GLU A 20 24.17 -10.70 -18.12
N GLN A 21 23.10 -11.51 -18.08
CA GLN A 21 22.28 -11.69 -16.87
C GLN A 21 23.10 -12.33 -15.74
N PHE A 22 23.94 -13.30 -16.06
CA PHE A 22 24.81 -13.97 -15.09
C PHE A 22 25.89 -13.04 -14.56
N TRP A 23 26.50 -12.20 -15.40
CA TRP A 23 27.42 -11.14 -14.98
C TRP A 23 26.71 -10.09 -14.12
N GLY A 24 25.45 -9.74 -14.42
CA GLY A 24 24.63 -8.87 -13.58
C GLY A 24 24.38 -9.45 -12.18
N ILE A 25 24.13 -10.76 -12.08
CA ILE A 25 23.98 -11.45 -10.80
C ILE A 25 25.32 -11.51 -10.06
N ILE A 26 26.41 -11.89 -10.72
CA ILE A 26 27.75 -11.97 -10.12
C ILE A 26 28.20 -10.59 -9.61
N THR A 27 28.06 -9.55 -10.42
CA THR A 27 28.41 -8.18 -10.01
C THR A 27 27.55 -7.72 -8.84
N GLY A 28 26.25 -8.04 -8.82
CA GLY A 28 25.38 -7.79 -7.67
C GLY A 28 25.82 -8.51 -6.39
N ILE A 29 26.30 -9.75 -6.51
CA ILE A 29 26.83 -10.55 -5.39
C ILE A 29 28.17 -9.95 -4.90
N ILE A 30 29.09 -9.62 -5.80
CA ILE A 30 30.40 -9.05 -5.46
C ILE A 30 30.23 -7.68 -4.80
N ILE A 31 29.38 -6.80 -5.33
CA ILE A 31 29.07 -5.50 -4.71
C ILE A 31 28.46 -5.71 -3.32
N SER A 32 27.56 -6.68 -3.16
CA SER A 32 26.98 -6.99 -1.85
C SER A 32 28.02 -7.51 -0.84
N LEU A 33 29.00 -8.31 -1.30
CA LEU A 33 30.11 -8.80 -0.48
C LEU A 33 31.09 -7.68 -0.10
N LEU A 34 31.43 -6.80 -1.05
CA LEU A 34 32.27 -5.63 -0.80
C LEU A 34 31.62 -4.70 0.23
N VAL A 35 30.32 -4.40 0.07
CA VAL A 35 29.57 -3.60 1.04
C VAL A 35 29.54 -4.32 2.41
N TYR A 36 29.35 -5.64 2.45
CA TYR A 36 29.39 -6.40 3.71
C TYR A 36 30.76 -6.31 4.41
N PHE A 37 31.85 -6.43 3.66
CA PHE A 37 33.21 -6.34 4.18
C PHE A 37 33.51 -4.94 4.71
N ILE A 38 33.20 -3.91 3.91
CA ILE A 38 33.40 -2.51 4.26
C ILE A 38 32.63 -2.15 5.54
N VAL A 39 31.37 -2.58 5.67
CA VAL A 39 30.52 -2.23 6.81
C VAL A 39 30.90 -2.91 8.11
N ASN A 40 31.51 -4.11 8.05
CA ASN A 40 31.82 -4.89 9.26
C ASN A 40 33.28 -4.81 9.70
N PHE A 41 34.24 -4.53 8.79
CA PHE A 41 35.67 -4.57 9.11
C PHE A 41 36.35 -3.20 9.22
N LEU A 42 35.74 -2.13 8.70
CA LEU A 42 36.29 -0.78 8.84
C LEU A 42 35.62 -0.06 10.02
N PRO A 43 36.40 0.64 10.89
CA PRO A 43 35.89 1.35 12.06
C PRO A 43 35.23 2.67 11.63
N PHE A 44 34.10 2.55 10.95
CA PHE A 44 33.28 3.70 10.61
C PHE A 44 32.43 4.12 11.82
N GLY A 45 32.21 5.42 11.97
CA GLY A 45 31.23 5.93 12.94
C GLY A 45 29.86 5.29 12.73
N GLU A 46 29.08 5.13 13.80
CA GLU A 46 27.79 4.42 13.79
C GLU A 46 26.86 4.90 12.66
N ASP A 47 26.84 6.20 12.38
CA ASP A 47 26.07 6.81 11.29
C ASP A 47 26.36 6.25 9.90
N VAL A 48 27.63 6.00 9.58
CA VAL A 48 28.03 5.47 8.27
C VAL A 48 27.64 4.00 8.16
N ARG A 49 27.76 3.25 9.25
CA ARG A 49 27.32 1.85 9.33
C ARG A 49 25.81 1.75 9.10
N TYR A 50 25.02 2.61 9.72
CA TYR A 50 23.56 2.68 9.51
C TYR A 50 23.19 3.01 8.07
N LYS A 51 23.83 4.03 7.47
CA LYS A 51 23.61 4.39 6.06
C LYS A 51 23.93 3.22 5.13
N ALA A 52 25.05 2.53 5.35
CA ALA A 52 25.44 1.43 4.48
C ALA A 52 24.52 0.21 4.60
N ILE A 53 24.03 -0.12 5.80
CA ILE A 53 22.99 -1.14 5.99
C ILE A 53 21.71 -0.77 5.24
N PHE A 54 21.28 0.49 5.35
CA PHE A 54 20.10 0.99 4.62
C PHE A 54 20.27 0.84 3.11
N TYR A 55 21.38 1.31 2.53
CA TYR A 55 21.62 1.20 1.09
C TYR A 55 21.72 -0.25 0.61
N ARG A 56 22.34 -1.14 1.40
CA ARG A 56 22.38 -2.58 1.11
C ARG A 56 20.98 -3.17 1.04
N ARG A 57 20.13 -2.89 2.03
CA ARG A 57 18.71 -3.33 2.04
C ARG A 57 17.94 -2.73 0.87
N LYS A 58 18.14 -1.45 0.57
CA LYS A 58 17.53 -0.74 -0.55
C LYS A 58 17.85 -1.42 -1.88
N ILE A 59 19.12 -1.72 -2.14
CA ILE A 59 19.56 -2.40 -3.36
C ILE A 59 18.95 -3.81 -3.44
N SER A 60 19.02 -4.57 -2.36
CA SER A 60 18.43 -5.92 -2.31
C SER A 60 16.94 -5.90 -2.65
N LYS A 61 16.17 -4.96 -2.10
CA LYS A 61 14.73 -4.83 -2.39
C LYS A 61 14.44 -4.29 -3.78
N LEU A 62 15.31 -3.45 -4.33
CA LEU A 62 15.18 -3.01 -5.74
C LEU A 62 15.38 -4.19 -6.71
N ILE A 63 16.28 -5.12 -6.38
CA ILE A 63 16.54 -6.33 -7.18
C ILE A 63 15.41 -7.35 -7.00
N LEU A 64 15.08 -7.71 -5.76
CA LEU A 64 14.04 -8.70 -5.44
C LEU A 64 12.63 -8.22 -5.77
N ASN A 65 12.43 -6.89 -5.77
CA ASN A 65 11.17 -6.19 -6.06
C ASN A 65 9.93 -6.85 -5.42
N PRO A 66 9.92 -6.99 -4.08
CA PRO A 66 8.85 -7.68 -3.37
C PRO A 66 7.51 -6.99 -3.57
N THR A 67 6.43 -7.78 -3.55
CA THR A 67 5.07 -7.25 -3.50
C THR A 67 4.72 -6.89 -2.05
N ILE A 68 4.23 -5.67 -1.85
CA ILE A 68 3.72 -5.16 -0.58
C ILE A 68 2.20 -5.11 -0.71
N ARG A 69 1.47 -5.61 0.28
CA ARG A 69 0.00 -5.46 0.28
C ARG A 69 -0.33 -4.13 0.92
N VAL A 70 -1.02 -3.26 0.18
CA VAL A 70 -1.34 -1.91 0.63
C VAL A 70 -2.86 -1.79 0.70
N SER A 71 -3.37 -1.42 1.87
CA SER A 71 -4.77 -1.03 2.06
C SER A 71 -4.86 0.33 2.72
N TYR A 72 -5.77 1.16 2.24
CA TYR A 72 -6.06 2.47 2.79
C TYR A 72 -7.52 2.52 3.18
N THR A 73 -7.79 2.78 4.45
CA THR A 73 -9.13 2.78 5.03
C THR A 73 -9.48 4.18 5.46
N VAL A 74 -10.64 4.66 5.03
CA VAL A 74 -11.18 5.96 5.41
C VAL A 74 -12.61 5.82 5.93
N LYS A 75 -12.97 6.65 6.92
CA LYS A 75 -14.32 6.70 7.50
C LYS A 75 -14.91 8.10 7.45
N THR A 76 -16.19 8.19 7.15
CA THR A 76 -16.94 9.46 7.22
C THR A 76 -17.14 9.88 8.67
N LYS A 77 -17.52 11.14 8.88
CA LYS A 77 -18.20 11.54 10.13
C LYS A 77 -19.51 10.76 10.29
N ASN A 78 -20.06 10.82 11.50
CA ASN A 78 -21.40 10.31 11.78
C ASN A 78 -22.42 10.93 10.79
N LEU A 79 -23.28 10.08 10.24
CA LEU A 79 -24.28 10.32 9.21
C LEU A 79 -25.71 10.13 9.74
N GLU A 80 -25.90 9.88 11.04
CA GLU A 80 -27.22 9.63 11.63
C GLU A 80 -28.19 10.78 11.36
N ASP A 81 -27.68 12.03 11.36
CA ASP A 81 -28.47 13.24 11.09
C ASP A 81 -29.10 13.24 9.69
N LYS A 82 -28.52 12.49 8.73
CA LYS A 82 -29.03 12.38 7.36
C LYS A 82 -30.16 11.36 7.22
N LYS A 83 -30.41 10.52 8.24
CA LYS A 83 -31.46 9.48 8.27
C LYS A 83 -31.49 8.63 6.99
N LEU A 84 -30.31 8.18 6.53
CA LEU A 84 -30.18 7.41 5.30
C LEU A 84 -30.30 5.92 5.58
N ASN A 85 -31.09 5.22 4.75
CA ASN A 85 -31.11 3.76 4.69
C ASN A 85 -29.81 3.27 4.01
N PRO A 86 -29.17 2.18 4.49
CA PRO A 86 -27.96 1.62 3.89
C PRO A 86 -28.07 1.32 2.38
N ASN A 87 -29.20 0.76 1.94
CA ASN A 87 -29.40 0.39 0.54
C ASN A 87 -29.54 1.61 -0.36
N ASP A 88 -30.27 2.62 0.12
CA ASP A 88 -30.46 3.88 -0.62
C ASP A 88 -29.14 4.64 -0.74
N LEU A 89 -28.35 4.69 0.33
CA LEU A 89 -27.01 5.29 0.32
C LEU A 89 -26.11 4.64 -0.74
N LEU A 90 -26.01 3.31 -0.73
CA LEU A 90 -25.18 2.59 -1.70
C LEU A 90 -25.68 2.74 -3.14
N SER A 91 -27.01 2.76 -3.34
CA SER A 91 -27.63 3.01 -4.65
C SER A 91 -27.31 4.43 -5.16
N MET A 92 -27.38 5.44 -4.30
CA MET A 92 -27.01 6.82 -4.64
C MET A 92 -25.53 6.94 -5.02
N ILE A 93 -24.64 6.34 -4.22
CA ILE A 93 -23.20 6.34 -4.49
C ILE A 93 -22.91 5.62 -5.81
N LYS A 94 -23.50 4.45 -6.02
CA LYS A 94 -23.35 3.68 -7.27
C LYS A 94 -23.76 4.53 -8.47
N LYS A 95 -24.95 5.12 -8.44
CA LYS A 95 -25.44 5.99 -9.53
C LYS A 95 -24.48 7.15 -9.81
N LYS A 96 -23.94 7.80 -8.78
CA LYS A 96 -22.97 8.89 -8.95
C LYS A 96 -21.66 8.41 -9.56
N LEU A 97 -21.07 7.35 -9.02
CA LEU A 97 -19.78 6.85 -9.50
C LEU A 97 -19.86 6.26 -10.91
N THR A 98 -20.94 5.58 -11.27
CA THR A 98 -21.12 4.99 -12.61
C THR A 98 -21.73 5.96 -13.63
N GLY A 99 -22.45 6.98 -13.18
CA GLY A 99 -23.14 7.94 -14.05
C GLY A 99 -22.24 9.02 -14.65
N ILE A 100 -21.00 9.16 -14.15
CA ILE A 100 -20.03 10.13 -14.67
C ILE A 100 -19.41 9.60 -15.96
N LYS A 101 -19.58 10.35 -17.06
CA LYS A 101 -18.93 10.04 -18.35
C LYS A 101 -17.40 10.09 -18.16
N ASN A 102 -16.71 9.01 -18.52
CA ASN A 102 -15.27 8.80 -18.27
C ASN A 102 -14.87 8.65 -16.79
N SER A 103 -15.77 8.17 -15.92
CA SER A 103 -15.34 7.75 -14.59
C SER A 103 -14.42 6.52 -14.71
N ASN A 104 -13.33 6.52 -13.96
CA ASN A 104 -12.46 5.34 -13.85
C ASN A 104 -13.05 4.28 -12.90
N PHE A 105 -14.23 4.52 -12.34
CA PHE A 105 -14.87 3.67 -11.34
C PHE A 105 -15.80 2.66 -12.02
N ILE A 106 -15.41 1.39 -11.96
CA ILE A 106 -16.18 0.27 -12.52
C ILE A 106 -16.84 -0.46 -11.36
N TYR A 107 -18.17 -0.55 -11.38
CA TYR A 107 -18.90 -1.34 -10.41
C TYR A 107 -18.67 -2.84 -10.68
N ILE A 108 -18.24 -3.58 -9.66
CA ILE A 108 -17.92 -5.01 -9.77
C ILE A 108 -19.05 -5.87 -9.21
N GLY A 109 -19.64 -5.47 -8.09
CA GLY A 109 -20.71 -6.24 -7.44
C GLY A 109 -20.91 -5.87 -5.97
N GLU A 110 -21.59 -6.75 -5.24
CA GLU A 110 -21.87 -6.62 -3.81
C GLU A 110 -21.35 -7.84 -3.05
N LYS A 111 -20.92 -7.61 -1.81
CA LYS A 111 -20.54 -8.69 -0.89
C LYS A 111 -21.12 -8.37 0.48
N GLY A 112 -22.20 -9.05 0.85
CA GLY A 112 -22.96 -8.72 2.06
C GLY A 112 -23.55 -7.32 1.93
N ASN A 113 -23.30 -6.47 2.93
CA ASN A 113 -23.73 -5.06 2.92
C ASN A 113 -22.74 -4.11 2.23
N ALA A 114 -21.71 -4.62 1.54
CA ALA A 114 -20.69 -3.78 0.92
C ALA A 114 -20.82 -3.72 -0.61
N SER A 115 -20.65 -2.53 -1.19
CA SER A 115 -20.51 -2.36 -2.65
C SER A 115 -19.04 -2.33 -3.04
N ILE A 116 -18.69 -3.08 -4.10
CA ILE A 116 -17.32 -3.22 -4.59
C ILE A 116 -17.18 -2.55 -5.94
N PHE A 117 -16.17 -1.70 -6.06
CA PHE A 117 -15.76 -1.03 -7.28
C PHE A 117 -14.29 -1.36 -7.60
N SER A 118 -13.91 -1.26 -8.86
CA SER A 118 -12.52 -1.24 -9.30
C SER A 118 -12.22 0.12 -9.91
N CYS A 119 -11.03 0.65 -9.63
CA CYS A 119 -10.54 1.86 -10.25
C CYS A 119 -9.08 1.67 -10.67
N THR A 120 -8.80 2.00 -11.92
CA THR A 120 -7.44 1.96 -12.47
C THR A 120 -6.97 3.37 -12.78
N LEU A 121 -5.77 3.71 -12.30
CA LEU A 121 -5.07 4.94 -12.63
C LEU A 121 -3.62 4.61 -12.95
N GLY A 122 -3.16 4.96 -14.16
CA GLY A 122 -1.83 4.57 -14.62
C GLY A 122 -1.67 3.05 -14.64
N LYS A 123 -0.73 2.54 -13.83
CA LYS A 123 -0.49 1.09 -13.63
C LYS A 123 -1.05 0.57 -12.31
N THR A 124 -1.76 1.41 -11.56
CA THR A 124 -2.27 1.10 -10.23
C THR A 124 -3.73 0.70 -10.33
N GLU A 125 -4.01 -0.56 -10.04
CA GLU A 125 -5.37 -1.09 -9.92
C GLU A 125 -5.76 -1.19 -8.44
N VAL A 126 -6.89 -0.56 -8.11
CA VAL A 126 -7.41 -0.46 -6.74
C VAL A 126 -8.81 -1.03 -6.67
N GLU A 127 -9.00 -2.01 -5.79
CA GLU A 127 -10.32 -2.45 -5.36
C GLU A 127 -10.82 -1.50 -4.26
N ILE A 128 -12.05 -0.99 -4.41
CA ILE A 128 -12.67 -0.05 -3.50
C ILE A 128 -13.90 -0.73 -2.91
N ILE A 129 -13.95 -0.85 -1.60
CA ILE A 129 -15.03 -1.50 -0.87
C ILE A 129 -15.73 -0.46 0.01
N LEU A 130 -16.98 -0.17 -0.29
CA LEU A 130 -17.83 0.75 0.47
C LEU A 130 -18.73 -0.06 1.40
N THR A 131 -18.52 0.08 2.70
CA THR A 131 -19.27 -0.66 3.74
C THR A 131 -19.97 0.33 4.68
N PRO A 132 -21.31 0.43 4.64
CA PRO A 132 -22.05 1.21 5.60
C PRO A 132 -22.11 0.48 6.95
N SER A 133 -21.81 1.20 8.02
CA SER A 133 -22.12 0.79 9.39
C SER A 133 -23.46 1.38 9.79
N TYR A 134 -24.28 0.62 10.51
CA TYR A 134 -25.63 1.02 10.90
C TYR A 134 -25.83 0.90 12.41
N ALA A 135 -26.60 1.83 12.94
CA ALA A 135 -27.13 1.79 14.29
C ALA A 135 -28.64 1.46 14.23
N VAL A 136 -29.09 0.57 15.09
CA VAL A 136 -30.53 0.27 15.26
C VAL A 136 -31.08 1.29 16.26
N LYS A 137 -32.02 2.14 15.84
CA LYS A 137 -32.75 3.00 16.80
C LYS A 137 -33.95 2.23 17.36
N GLN A 138 -34.01 2.11 18.69
CA GLN A 138 -35.15 1.54 19.43
C GLN A 138 -36.32 2.53 19.52
N ASN A 139 -36.90 2.92 18.38
CA ASN A 139 -38.25 3.47 18.37
C ASN A 139 -39.19 2.44 17.73
N ASP A 140 -40.51 2.64 17.87
CA ASP A 140 -41.58 1.65 17.61
C ASP A 140 -41.55 0.96 16.21
N GLU A 141 -40.70 1.41 15.29
CA GLU A 141 -40.33 0.71 14.05
C GLU A 141 -38.80 0.60 13.99
N GLU A 142 -38.24 -0.63 13.88
CA GLU A 142 -36.80 -0.89 13.80
C GLU A 142 -36.20 -0.33 12.50
N GLU A 143 -35.95 0.97 12.43
CA GLU A 143 -35.32 1.60 11.29
C GLU A 143 -33.78 1.48 11.37
N LEU A 144 -33.20 0.83 10.37
CA LEU A 144 -31.75 0.75 10.17
C LEU A 144 -31.24 2.06 9.57
N LEU A 145 -30.53 2.85 10.38
CA LEU A 145 -29.92 4.10 9.94
C LEU A 145 -28.40 3.95 9.84
N VAL A 146 -27.82 4.56 8.82
CA VAL A 146 -26.36 4.59 8.64
C VAL A 146 -25.72 5.49 9.69
N ASP A 147 -24.80 4.94 10.49
CA ASP A 147 -23.93 5.71 11.41
C ASP A 147 -22.75 6.29 10.64
N TYR A 148 -21.97 5.46 9.94
CA TYR A 148 -20.87 5.95 9.10
C TYR A 148 -20.66 5.07 7.88
N LEU A 149 -19.98 5.62 6.87
CA LEU A 149 -19.50 4.87 5.73
C LEU A 149 -18.00 4.62 5.88
N GLN A 150 -17.59 3.36 5.82
CA GLN A 150 -16.19 2.97 5.68
C GLN A 150 -15.88 2.70 4.20
N CYS A 151 -14.76 3.24 3.72
CA CYS A 151 -14.24 2.96 2.41
C CYS A 151 -12.84 2.35 2.54
N ASP A 152 -12.68 1.13 2.03
CA ASP A 152 -11.40 0.43 1.98
C ASP A 152 -10.89 0.40 0.54
N PHE A 153 -9.72 0.99 0.31
CA PHE A 153 -8.99 0.92 -0.95
C PHE A 153 -7.88 -0.12 -0.83
N LYS A 154 -7.87 -1.14 -1.68
CA LYS A 154 -6.87 -2.20 -1.69
C LYS A 154 -6.14 -2.20 -3.02
N ILE A 155 -4.83 -1.92 -3.00
CA ILE A 155 -4.01 -2.02 -4.21
C ILE A 155 -3.80 -3.51 -4.51
N LYS A 156 -4.20 -3.96 -5.70
CA LYS A 156 -4.10 -5.39 -6.07
C LYS A 156 -2.65 -5.87 -6.13
N GLU A 157 -1.78 -5.07 -6.72
CA GLU A 157 -0.35 -5.36 -6.82
C GLU A 157 0.45 -4.07 -6.60
N CYS A 158 1.18 -3.99 -5.48
CA CYS A 158 2.10 -2.89 -5.21
C CYS A 158 3.53 -3.43 -5.12
N LYS A 159 4.35 -3.14 -6.12
CA LYS A 159 5.76 -3.54 -6.14
C LYS A 159 6.63 -2.49 -5.48
N TYR A 160 7.60 -2.93 -4.68
CA TYR A 160 8.52 -2.04 -3.96
C TYR A 160 9.17 -0.97 -4.86
N ARG A 161 9.58 -1.33 -6.08
CA ARG A 161 10.20 -0.38 -7.03
C ARG A 161 9.28 0.80 -7.36
N ASN A 162 7.98 0.54 -7.53
CA ASN A 162 6.97 1.51 -7.95
C ASN A 162 6.09 2.00 -6.79
N PHE A 163 6.46 1.67 -5.55
CA PHE A 163 5.65 1.92 -4.35
C PHE A 163 5.15 3.37 -4.24
N ASP A 164 6.04 4.34 -4.45
CA ASP A 164 5.70 5.77 -4.36
C ASP A 164 4.65 6.16 -5.40
N GLY A 165 4.80 5.68 -6.64
CA GLY A 165 3.84 5.90 -7.72
C GLY A 165 2.47 5.30 -7.41
N HIS A 166 2.44 4.09 -6.87
CA HIS A 166 1.20 3.43 -6.46
C HIS A 166 0.47 4.20 -5.34
N LEU A 167 1.20 4.73 -4.34
CA LEU A 167 0.59 5.54 -3.29
C LEU A 167 0.10 6.89 -3.80
N LEU A 168 0.82 7.53 -4.73
CA LEU A 168 0.36 8.77 -5.35
C LEU A 168 -0.91 8.56 -6.17
N ASP A 169 -0.97 7.47 -6.95
CA ASP A 169 -2.17 7.10 -7.70
C ASP A 169 -3.34 6.81 -6.74
N LEU A 170 -3.09 6.13 -5.62
CA LEU A 170 -4.08 5.87 -4.57
C LEU A 170 -4.66 7.16 -3.98
N ILE A 171 -3.81 8.15 -3.65
CA ILE A 171 -4.24 9.47 -3.16
C ILE A 171 -5.14 10.15 -4.20
N GLN A 172 -4.78 10.09 -5.48
CA GLN A 172 -5.59 10.68 -6.55
C GLN A 172 -6.94 9.96 -6.73
N ILE A 173 -6.96 8.63 -6.64
CA ILE A 173 -8.20 7.84 -6.68
C ILE A 173 -9.10 8.21 -5.51
N PHE A 174 -8.56 8.31 -4.29
CA PHE A 174 -9.31 8.74 -3.12
C PHE A 174 -9.90 10.14 -3.30
N ARG A 175 -9.11 11.13 -3.74
CA ARG A 175 -9.61 12.50 -4.00
C ARG A 175 -10.72 12.54 -5.05
N LYS A 176 -10.61 11.74 -6.12
CA LYS A 176 -11.67 11.61 -7.12
C LYS A 176 -12.94 11.01 -6.52
N LEU A 177 -12.81 10.00 -5.67
CA LEU A 177 -13.95 9.40 -4.99
C LEU A 177 -14.61 10.42 -4.06
N GLU A 178 -13.83 11.08 -3.22
CA GLU A 178 -14.27 12.11 -2.29
C GLU A 178 -15.09 13.19 -3.00
N VAL A 179 -14.54 13.84 -4.04
CA VAL A 179 -15.24 14.89 -4.80
C VAL A 179 -16.55 14.41 -5.41
N ASN A 180 -16.61 13.15 -5.86
CA ASN A 180 -17.80 12.63 -6.55
C ASN A 180 -18.96 12.27 -5.60
N ILE A 181 -18.69 12.05 -4.32
CA ILE A 181 -19.70 11.60 -3.35
C ILE A 181 -19.81 12.49 -2.10
N GLU A 182 -19.05 13.58 -2.03
CA GLU A 182 -19.03 14.52 -0.89
C GLU A 182 -20.42 15.02 -0.52
N ASP A 183 -21.28 15.33 -1.50
CA ASP A 183 -22.64 15.79 -1.26
C ASP A 183 -23.52 14.71 -0.60
N VAL A 184 -23.21 13.43 -0.82
CA VAL A 184 -23.93 12.30 -0.23
C VAL A 184 -23.38 11.98 1.16
N VAL A 185 -22.07 11.86 1.31
CA VAL A 185 -21.43 11.27 2.51
C VAL A 185 -20.76 12.29 3.41
N GLY A 186 -20.62 13.54 2.98
CA GLY A 186 -19.93 14.59 3.74
C GLY A 186 -18.43 14.35 3.89
N LYS A 187 -17.87 14.84 5.00
CA LYS A 187 -16.41 14.83 5.27
C LYS A 187 -15.91 13.50 5.82
N TRP A 188 -14.70 13.12 5.40
CA TRP A 188 -13.91 12.02 5.95
C TRP A 188 -13.11 12.48 7.17
N VAL A 189 -12.95 11.63 8.19
CA VAL A 189 -12.26 11.97 9.45
C VAL A 189 -11.37 10.89 10.06
N GLY A 190 -11.48 9.64 9.61
CA GLY A 190 -10.67 8.53 10.12
C GLY A 190 -9.89 7.86 9.00
N GLU A 191 -8.65 8.29 8.76
CA GLU A 191 -7.78 7.78 7.70
C GLU A 191 -6.68 6.88 8.28
N SER A 192 -6.47 5.73 7.64
CA SER A 192 -5.36 4.83 7.99
C SER A 192 -4.81 4.10 6.78
N LEU A 193 -3.48 4.00 6.67
CA LEU A 193 -2.78 3.22 5.67
C LEU A 193 -2.13 2.01 6.33
N THR A 194 -2.42 0.81 5.82
CA THR A 194 -1.79 -0.45 6.24
C THR A 194 -0.96 -1.01 5.10
N CYS A 195 0.27 -1.41 5.43
CA CYS A 195 1.19 -2.11 4.55
C CYS A 195 1.54 -3.46 5.16
N ASP A 196 0.99 -4.57 4.65
CA ASP A 196 1.36 -5.91 5.09
C ASP A 196 2.60 -6.41 4.35
N ILE A 197 3.56 -6.88 5.14
CA ILE A 197 4.92 -7.20 4.72
C ILE A 197 5.33 -8.48 5.45
N ARG A 198 5.86 -9.48 4.74
CA ARG A 198 6.11 -10.81 5.33
C ARG A 198 6.87 -10.79 6.66
N ARG A 199 7.85 -9.89 6.81
CA ARG A 199 8.64 -9.74 8.03
C ARG A 199 9.27 -8.34 8.10
N LEU A 200 8.49 -7.37 8.55
CA LEU A 200 8.91 -5.99 8.63
C LEU A 200 9.88 -5.73 9.79
N TYR A 201 9.70 -6.33 10.96
CA TYR A 201 10.52 -6.01 12.12
C TYR A 201 10.65 -7.22 13.06
N GLU A 202 11.80 -7.38 13.72
CA GLU A 202 11.98 -8.36 14.79
C GLU A 202 12.41 -7.62 16.05
N PHE A 203 11.70 -7.85 17.16
CA PHE A 203 12.13 -7.39 18.48
C PHE A 203 13.38 -8.18 18.91
N VAL A 204 14.46 -7.47 19.21
CA VAL A 204 15.76 -8.05 19.58
C VAL A 204 16.17 -7.69 21.00
N GLY A 205 17.12 -8.45 21.57
CA GLY A 205 17.66 -8.20 22.91
C GLY A 205 16.63 -8.36 24.01
N VAL A 206 16.61 -7.44 24.98
CA VAL A 206 15.66 -7.46 26.11
C VAL A 206 14.20 -7.40 25.60
N LEU A 207 13.95 -6.69 24.51
CA LEU A 207 12.61 -6.53 23.93
C LEU A 207 12.03 -7.84 23.38
N LYS A 208 12.89 -8.78 22.93
CA LYS A 208 12.45 -10.11 22.49
C LYS A 208 11.73 -10.89 23.59
N ASN A 209 12.16 -10.70 24.84
CA ASN A 209 11.64 -11.43 25.99
C ASN A 209 10.38 -10.77 26.60
N LEU A 210 10.06 -9.53 26.20
CA LEU A 210 8.96 -8.74 26.75
C LEU A 210 7.60 -9.00 26.08
N LYS A 211 7.51 -9.91 25.10
CA LYS A 211 6.28 -10.19 24.32
C LYS A 211 5.61 -8.92 23.76
N MET A 212 6.39 -7.92 23.34
CA MET A 212 5.84 -6.73 22.70
C MET A 212 5.19 -7.10 21.36
N SER A 213 3.99 -6.59 21.09
CA SER A 213 3.24 -6.85 19.85
C SER A 213 3.45 -5.76 18.80
N SER A 214 3.77 -4.53 19.21
CA SER A 214 4.04 -3.41 18.30
C SER A 214 4.90 -2.31 18.93
N LEU A 215 5.54 -1.51 18.07
CA LEU A 215 6.15 -0.23 18.42
C LEU A 215 5.27 0.89 17.90
N LYS A 216 4.96 1.86 18.75
CA LYS A 216 4.07 2.98 18.43
C LYS A 216 4.80 4.31 18.59
N GLY A 217 4.66 5.20 17.62
CA GLY A 217 5.26 6.53 17.64
C GLY A 217 4.34 7.58 17.04
N LYS A 218 4.50 8.83 17.46
CA LYS A 218 3.81 9.98 16.88
C LYS A 218 4.83 10.90 16.20
N ILE A 219 4.48 11.40 15.01
CA ILE A 219 5.32 12.36 14.26
C ILE A 219 4.59 13.70 14.23
N ASP A 220 5.21 14.73 14.79
CA ASP A 220 4.74 16.13 14.82
C ASP A 220 3.26 16.30 15.25
N GLY A 221 2.72 15.38 16.04
CA GLY A 221 1.29 15.36 16.41
C GLY A 221 0.32 15.11 15.25
N ARG A 222 0.80 14.89 14.02
CA ARG A 222 0.00 14.73 12.80
C ARG A 222 -0.28 13.28 12.46
N TYR A 223 0.73 12.42 12.63
CA TYR A 223 0.64 11.01 12.27
C TYR A 223 0.97 10.14 13.47
N GLU A 224 0.30 9.00 13.53
CA GLU A 224 0.63 7.93 14.45
C GLU A 224 1.04 6.71 13.64
N ILE A 225 2.21 6.15 13.95
CA ILE A 225 2.79 5.02 13.25
C ILE A 225 2.86 3.85 14.22
N GLU A 226 2.33 2.71 13.80
CA GLU A 226 2.45 1.44 14.49
C GLU A 226 3.20 0.43 13.63
N LEU A 227 4.34 -0.03 14.14
CA LEU A 227 5.19 -1.04 13.55
C LEU A 227 4.94 -2.38 14.24
N TYR A 228 4.49 -3.36 13.47
CA TYR A 228 4.32 -4.74 13.89
C TYR A 228 5.36 -5.62 13.19
N GLU A 229 5.48 -6.87 13.62
CA GLU A 229 6.40 -7.83 12.99
C GLU A 229 6.11 -8.02 11.49
N ASN A 230 4.84 -7.99 11.08
CA ASN A 230 4.40 -8.30 9.71
C ASN A 230 3.58 -7.19 9.03
N LYS A 231 3.46 -6.02 9.65
CA LYS A 231 2.71 -4.90 9.06
C LYS A 231 3.16 -3.55 9.61
N LEU A 232 2.96 -2.52 8.80
CA LEU A 232 3.06 -1.13 9.17
C LEU A 232 1.66 -0.51 9.08
N VAL A 233 1.20 0.15 10.14
CA VAL A 233 -0.06 0.91 10.14
C VAL A 233 0.26 2.36 10.42
N ILE A 234 -0.33 3.26 9.64
CA ILE A 234 -0.19 4.69 9.83
C ILE A 234 -1.58 5.30 9.91
N TYR A 235 -1.82 6.05 10.97
CA TYR A 235 -3.05 6.78 11.22
C TYR A 235 -2.81 8.26 10.94
N GLY A 236 -3.72 8.88 10.20
CA GLY A 236 -3.63 10.27 9.75
C GLY A 236 -3.80 10.39 8.24
N SER A 237 -3.93 11.63 7.78
CA SER A 237 -4.28 11.89 6.38
C SER A 237 -3.14 11.55 5.42
N LEU A 238 -3.45 10.84 4.33
CA LEU A 238 -2.41 10.35 3.42
C LEU A 238 -1.87 11.49 2.53
N GLU A 239 -0.69 11.99 2.89
CA GLU A 239 -0.01 13.06 2.15
C GLU A 239 1.15 12.54 1.29
N THR A 240 1.47 13.27 0.21
CA THR A 240 2.59 12.97 -0.70
C THR A 240 3.92 12.81 0.05
N ALA A 241 4.18 13.66 1.05
CA ALA A 241 5.41 13.61 1.85
C ALA A 241 5.56 12.30 2.63
N MET A 242 4.46 11.66 3.01
CA MET A 242 4.48 10.40 3.77
C MET A 242 4.92 9.22 2.90
N THR A 243 4.67 9.25 1.60
CA THR A 243 4.93 8.11 0.70
C THR A 243 6.41 7.68 0.74
N SER A 244 7.32 8.66 0.70
CA SER A 244 8.76 8.42 0.79
C SER A 244 9.18 7.91 2.17
N MET A 245 8.64 8.49 3.25
CA MET A 245 8.91 8.04 4.62
C MET A 245 8.47 6.59 4.83
N ILE A 246 7.28 6.22 4.34
CA ILE A 246 6.77 4.85 4.42
C ILE A 246 7.72 3.89 3.72
N LYS A 247 8.13 4.23 2.49
CA LYS A 247 9.07 3.42 1.74
C LYS A 247 10.40 3.29 2.46
N ASP A 248 10.92 4.35 3.07
CA ASP A 248 12.16 4.31 3.83
C ASP A 248 12.05 3.45 5.09
N ILE A 249 10.93 3.53 5.83
CA ILE A 249 10.63 2.63 6.96
C ILE A 249 10.61 1.18 6.49
N ILE A 250 9.89 0.87 5.41
CA ILE A 250 9.87 -0.45 4.80
C ILE A 250 11.29 -0.87 4.37
N THR A 251 12.06 0.05 3.77
CA THR A 251 13.43 -0.21 3.31
C THR A 251 14.38 -0.52 4.46
N TYR A 252 14.22 0.17 5.59
CA TYR A 252 15.09 0.00 6.71
C TYR A 252 14.74 -1.25 7.51
N TYR A 253 13.46 -1.51 7.77
CA TYR A 253 13.05 -2.55 8.70
C TYR A 253 12.82 -3.92 8.04
N TYR A 254 12.18 -4.00 6.87
CA TYR A 254 12.03 -5.25 6.09
C TYR A 254 13.39 -5.85 5.67
#